data_AF-B5XR53-F1
#
_entry.id   AF-B5XR53-F1
#
_cell.length_a   1.000
_cell.length_b   1.000
_cell.length_c   1.000
_cell.angle_alpha   90.00
_cell.angle_beta   90.00
_cell.angle_gamma   90.00
#
_symmetry.space_group_name_H-M   'P 1'
#
loop_
_entity.id
_entity.type
_entity.pdbx_description
1 polymer ?
#
loop_
_entity_poly.entity_id
_entity_poly.type
_entity_poly.pdbx_seq_one_letter_code
_entity_poly.pdbx_strand_id
1 'polypeptide(L)'
;MRAIMDKYGPVLDIDFTLVHFLPDGNKQRFAVKITKHPDSDGTRYATYPNGTGLVVGPAQFNRLMMSKVELPTPMPQRLRESLDLI
;
A
#
# COMPACT_ATOMS: atom_id res chain seq x y z
N MET A 1 15.05 11.23 -2.02
CA MET A 1 13.92 10.50 -1.42
C MET A 1 13.65 10.95 0.02
N ARG A 2 13.17 12.18 0.25
CA ARG A 2 12.83 12.70 1.60
C ARG A 2 11.36 13.11 1.76
N ALA A 3 10.65 13.41 0.66
CA ALA A 3 9.33 14.04 0.71
C ALA A 3 8.15 13.13 1.10
N ILE A 4 8.30 11.81 1.12
CA ILE A 4 7.18 10.88 1.36
C ILE A 4 7.02 10.58 2.86
N MET A 5 8.13 10.52 3.62
CA MET A 5 8.09 10.23 5.06
C MET A 5 7.49 11.39 5.88
N ASP A 6 7.66 12.64 5.44
CA ASP A 6 7.11 13.80 6.15
C ASP A 6 5.58 13.89 6.09
N LYS A 7 4.94 13.32 5.06
CA LYS A 7 3.49 13.46 4.87
C LYS A 7 2.65 12.53 5.75
N TYR A 8 3.20 11.38 6.14
CA TYR A 8 2.45 10.31 6.80
C TYR A 8 3.06 9.81 8.11
N GLY A 9 4.17 10.42 8.56
CA GLY A 9 4.79 10.11 9.85
C GLY A 9 5.60 8.80 9.85
N PRO A 10 5.92 8.26 11.04
CA PRO A 10 6.74 7.06 11.16
C PRO A 10 6.01 5.84 10.56
N VAL A 11 6.78 4.99 9.87
CA VAL A 11 6.29 3.75 9.25
C VAL A 11 6.58 2.54 10.13
N LEU A 12 5.83 1.46 9.93
CA LEU A 12 6.14 0.16 10.52
C LEU A 12 7.45 -0.37 9.92
N ASP A 13 8.30 -0.93 10.77
CA ASP A 13 9.50 -1.65 10.38
C ASP A 13 9.15 -3.12 10.06
N ILE A 14 8.23 -3.27 9.10
CA ILE A 14 7.73 -4.56 8.62
C ILE A 14 7.58 -4.42 7.10
N ASP A 15 8.11 -5.40 6.37
CA ASP A 15 7.93 -5.46 4.92
C ASP A 15 6.51 -5.94 4.58
N PHE A 16 5.73 -5.05 3.95
CA PHE A 16 4.42 -5.39 3.43
C PHE A 16 4.47 -5.53 1.92
N THR A 17 3.76 -6.54 1.39
CA THR A 17 3.58 -6.72 -0.05
C THR A 17 2.10 -6.77 -0.39
N LEU A 18 1.67 -5.91 -1.31
CA LEU A 18 0.33 -5.92 -1.90
C LEU A 18 0.37 -6.58 -3.28
N VAL A 19 -0.71 -7.29 -3.62
CA VAL A 19 -0.87 -7.89 -4.95
C VAL A 19 -1.99 -7.20 -5.68
N HIS A 20 -1.67 -6.76 -6.90
CA HIS A 20 -2.63 -6.15 -7.79
C HIS A 20 -2.80 -7.01 -9.04
N PHE A 21 -4.04 -7.06 -9.53
CA PHE A 21 -4.32 -7.55 -10.87
C PHE A 21 -4.04 -6.44 -11.89
N LEU A 22 -3.27 -6.77 -12.90
CA LEU A 22 -2.99 -5.96 -14.07
C LEU A 22 -4.13 -6.11 -15.10
N PRO A 23 -4.27 -5.15 -16.04
CA PRO A 23 -5.28 -5.22 -17.10
C PRO A 23 -5.18 -6.47 -17.98
N ASP A 24 -3.99 -7.04 -18.12
CA ASP A 24 -3.71 -8.28 -18.87
C ASP A 24 -4.11 -9.56 -18.10
N GLY A 25 -4.62 -9.43 -16.87
CA GLY A 25 -5.00 -10.54 -15.99
C GLY A 25 -3.86 -11.08 -15.12
N ASN A 26 -2.63 -10.60 -15.29
CA ASN A 26 -1.50 -11.00 -14.47
C ASN A 26 -1.54 -10.38 -13.08
N LYS A 27 -0.88 -11.03 -12.13
CA LYS A 27 -0.71 -10.50 -10.77
C LYS A 27 0.68 -9.90 -10.62
N GLN A 28 0.76 -8.70 -10.09
CA GLN A 28 2.03 -8.06 -9.75
C GLN A 28 2.08 -7.73 -8.26
N ARG A 29 3.24 -8.01 -7.66
CA ARG A 29 3.56 -7.75 -6.25
C ARG A 29 4.23 -6.39 -6.13
N PHE A 30 3.79 -5.63 -5.14
CA PHE A 30 4.35 -4.31 -4.84
C PHE A 30 4.68 -4.23 -3.36
N ALA A 31 5.95 -3.95 -3.08
CA ALA A 31 6.38 -3.61 -1.72
C ALA A 31 5.74 -2.27 -1.33
N VAL A 32 5.20 -2.18 -0.11
CA VAL A 32 4.62 -0.95 0.42
C VAL A 32 5.10 -0.70 1.85
N LYS A 33 5.15 0.58 2.22
CA LYS A 33 5.39 1.00 3.60
C LYS A 33 4.08 1.45 4.21
N ILE A 34 3.76 0.99 5.41
CA ILE A 34 2.51 1.35 6.10
C ILE A 34 2.81 2.21 7.32
N THR A 35 2.00 3.23 7.58
CA THR A 35 2.13 4.10 8.76
C THR A 35 2.03 3.31 10.06
N LYS A 36 2.84 3.70 11.05
CA LYS A 36 2.89 3.08 12.39
C LYS A 36 1.68 3.44 13.24
N HIS A 37 1.19 4.66 13.11
CA HIS A 37 0.04 5.13 13.87
C HIS A 37 -1.20 5.12 12.97
N PRO A 38 -2.32 4.54 13.42
CA PRO A 38 -3.58 4.68 12.75
C PRO A 38 -4.20 6.05 13.03
N ASP A 39 -5.09 6.49 12.14
CA ASP A 39 -6.00 7.61 12.35
C ASP A 39 -7.07 7.26 13.41
N SER A 40 -7.93 8.22 13.76
CA SER A 40 -8.95 8.06 14.81
C SER A 40 -9.98 6.95 14.53
N ASP A 41 -10.17 6.60 13.26
CA ASP A 41 -11.05 5.53 12.77
C ASP A 41 -10.34 4.17 12.64
N GLY A 42 -9.05 4.09 12.99
CA GLY A 42 -8.24 2.87 12.86
C GLY A 42 -7.59 2.69 11.48
N THR A 43 -7.80 3.63 10.56
CA THR A 43 -7.24 3.61 9.20
C THR A 43 -5.75 3.92 9.20
N ARG A 44 -5.00 3.34 8.27
CA ARG A 44 -3.58 3.61 8.03
C ARG A 44 -3.32 3.93 6.57
N TYR A 45 -2.15 4.49 6.28
CA TYR A 45 -1.73 4.78 4.91
C TYR A 45 -0.60 3.85 4.49
N ALA A 46 -0.80 3.14 3.38
CA ALA A 46 0.24 2.45 2.65
C ALA A 46 0.82 3.37 1.58
N THR A 47 2.13 3.31 1.37
CA THR A 47 2.81 4.06 0.32
C THR A 47 3.67 3.14 -0.52
N TYR A 48 3.50 3.22 -1.84
CA TYR A 48 4.31 2.52 -2.83
C TYR A 48 5.66 3.23 -3.03
N PRO A 49 6.66 2.57 -3.65
CA PRO A 49 7.98 3.16 -3.89
C PRO A 49 7.93 4.42 -4.78
N ASN A 50 6.92 4.52 -5.65
CA ASN A 50 6.67 5.69 -6.50
C ASN A 50 6.01 6.87 -5.76
N GLY A 51 5.73 6.74 -4.45
CA GLY A 51 5.08 7.77 -3.64
C GLY A 51 3.55 7.80 -3.73
N THR A 52 2.93 6.85 -4.44
CA THR A 52 1.46 6.71 -4.44
C THR A 52 0.99 6.24 -3.07
N GLY A 53 -0.03 6.92 -2.52
CA GLY A 53 -0.67 6.53 -1.27
C GLY A 53 -1.90 5.64 -1.52
N LEU A 54 -2.14 4.69 -0.62
CA LEU A 54 -3.34 3.87 -0.53
C LEU A 54 -3.85 3.87 0.92
N VAL A 55 -5.15 4.04 1.08
CA VAL A 55 -5.81 3.94 2.37
C VAL A 55 -6.01 2.45 2.72
N VAL A 56 -5.56 2.05 3.90
CA VAL A 56 -5.68 0.69 4.43
C VAL A 56 -6.58 0.73 5.66
N GLY A 57 -7.80 0.23 5.52
CA GLY A 57 -8.75 0.16 6.62
C GLY A 57 -8.31 -0.84 7.71
N PRO A 58 -8.85 -0.74 8.94
CA PRO A 58 -8.43 -1.57 10.07
C PRO A 58 -8.57 -3.07 9.82
N ALA A 59 -9.66 -3.53 9.20
CA ALA A 59 -9.86 -4.93 8.85
C ALA A 59 -8.83 -5.43 7.81
N GLN A 60 -8.47 -4.58 6.86
CA GLN A 60 -7.49 -4.87 5.83
C GLN A 60 -6.08 -4.94 6.44
N PHE A 61 -5.75 -4.01 7.32
CA PHE A 61 -4.49 -3.99 8.05
C PHE A 61 -4.33 -5.22 8.94
N ASN A 62 -5.38 -5.63 9.67
CA ASN A 62 -5.36 -6.84 10.47
C ASN A 62 -5.08 -8.09 9.62
N ARG A 63 -5.68 -8.19 8.42
CA ARG A 63 -5.37 -9.28 7.48
C ARG A 63 -3.91 -9.27 7.01
N LEU A 64 -3.34 -8.10 6.72
CA LEU A 64 -1.92 -7.98 6.37
C LEU A 64 -1.00 -8.47 7.49
N MET A 65 -1.32 -8.10 8.73
CA MET A 65 -0.56 -8.50 9.92
C MET A 65 -0.68 -10.00 10.23
N MET A 66 -1.88 -10.58 10.07
CA MET A 66 -2.13 -12.00 10.36
C MET A 66 -1.55 -12.93 9.30
N SER A 67 -1.62 -12.52 8.02
CA SER A 67 -1.33 -13.41 6.91
C SER A 67 0.13 -13.36 6.47
N LYS A 68 0.87 -12.25 6.72
CA LYS A 68 2.12 -11.92 5.99
C LYS A 68 1.97 -12.03 4.47
N VAL A 69 0.75 -11.93 3.94
CA VAL A 69 0.41 -12.33 2.56
C VAL A 69 -0.47 -11.29 1.88
N GLU A 70 0.00 -10.96 0.68
CA GLU A 70 -0.72 -10.63 -0.55
C GLU A 70 -2.23 -10.43 -0.43
N LEU A 71 -2.65 -9.17 -0.31
CA LEU A 71 -4.05 -8.83 -0.51
C LEU A 71 -4.31 -8.46 -1.97
N PRO A 72 -5.26 -9.14 -2.64
CA PRO A 72 -5.77 -8.67 -3.92
C PRO A 72 -6.48 -7.35 -3.68
N THR A 73 -5.83 -6.26 -4.10
CA THR A 73 -6.37 -4.91 -3.95
C THR A 73 -6.55 -4.31 -5.34
N PRO A 74 -7.58 -3.48 -5.57
CA PRO A 74 -7.65 -2.70 -6.79
C PRO A 74 -6.40 -1.81 -6.91
N MET A 75 -5.75 -1.83 -8.07
CA MET A 75 -4.59 -0.97 -8.30
C MET A 75 -5.04 0.50 -8.35
N PRO A 76 -4.46 1.40 -7.53
CA PRO A 76 -4.77 2.83 -7.59
C PRO A 76 -4.49 3.42 -8.98
N GLN A 77 -5.32 4.35 -9.44
CA GLN A 77 -5.15 4.97 -10.77
C GLN A 77 -3.76 5.60 -10.93
N ARG A 78 -3.26 6.35 -9.93
CA ARG A 78 -1.92 6.94 -9.99
C ARG A 78 -0.79 5.90 -10.08
N LEU A 79 -0.99 4.72 -9.50
CA LEU A 79 -0.04 3.62 -9.65
C LEU A 79 -0.09 3.07 -11.08
N ARG A 80 -1.26 2.92 -11.69
CA ARG A 80 -1.41 2.54 -13.10
C ARG A 80 -0.77 3.56 -14.04
N GLU A 81 -1.02 4.86 -13.81
CA GLU A 81 -0.44 5.96 -14.58
C GLU A 81 1.09 5.92 -14.52
N SER A 82 1.67 5.71 -13.33
CA SER A 82 3.13 5.65 -13.16
C SER A 82 3.80 4.42 -13.79
N LEU A 83 3.01 3.41 -14.16
CA LEU A 83 3.48 2.17 -14.76
C LEU A 83 3.15 2.11 -16.27
N ASP A 84 2.63 3.19 -16.84
CA ASP A 84 2.18 3.28 -18.24
C ASP A 84 1.17 2.17 -18.61
N LEU A 85 0.29 1.80 -17.66
CA LEU A 85 -0.72 0.74 -17.80
C LEU A 85 -2.11 1.26 -18.24
N ILE A 86 -2.19 2.47 -18.79
CA ILE A 86 -3.44 3.17 -19.16
C ILE A 86 -3.39 3.58 -20.63
#